data_AF-A0A830CRH9-F1
#
_entry.id   AF-A0A830CRH9-F1
#
_cell.length_a   1.000
_cell.length_b   1.000
_cell.length_c   1.000
_cell.angle_alpha   90.00
_cell.angle_beta   90.00
_cell.angle_gamma   90.00
#
_symmetry.space_group_name_H-M   'P 1'
#
loop_
_entity.id
_entity.type
_entity.pdbx_description
1 polymer ?
#
loop_
_entity_poly.entity_id
_entity_poly.type
_entity_poly.pdbx_seq_one_letter_code
_entity_poly.pdbx_strand_id
1 'polypeptide(L)'
;SNLQLPRFTIVSTGGTASALESSGVFVTKVEELTHFPEMLDGRVKTLHPNIHGGILARRDQAHHIEALENHGIGTFDVVVVNLYPFYDTVSSSTGVSFENGVEKIDIGGPAMIRAAAKNHKDVLVVVDSNDYPALLEYLRGGHDDPKFRRALAWKAFQHVASYDSAVSEWLWKQNGGVDKFPPSLTINLSRKSELRYGENPHQKAAFYVDKSLAEVNAGGIATAIQHHGKEMSFNNYLDADAAWNCVCDFSKPTCVVVKHTNPCGVASRNDIIEAYRLAVKADPVSAFGGIVAFNVEVDEVR
;
A
#
# COMPACT_ATOMS: atom_id res chain seq x y z
N SER A 1 -2.75 24.76 -6.08
CA SER A 1 -2.19 26.14 -6.09
C SER A 1 -0.70 26.19 -6.44
N ASN A 2 0.17 25.33 -5.89
CA ASN A 2 1.63 25.42 -6.10
C ASN A 2 2.18 24.94 -7.47
N LEU A 3 1.34 24.38 -8.34
CA LEU A 3 1.70 23.96 -9.71
C LEU A 3 1.48 25.04 -10.77
N GLN A 4 1.05 26.25 -10.40
CA GLN A 4 1.19 27.45 -11.24
C GLN A 4 2.66 27.89 -11.34
N LEU A 5 3.56 26.95 -11.57
CA LEU A 5 4.87 27.28 -12.13
C LEU A 5 4.58 27.76 -13.56
N PRO A 6 5.06 28.95 -13.99
CA PRO A 6 4.78 29.55 -15.30
C PRO A 6 5.30 28.75 -16.52
N ARG A 7 5.54 27.44 -16.39
CA ARG A 7 6.16 26.54 -17.39
C ARG A 7 5.37 25.27 -17.69
N PHE A 8 4.30 24.94 -16.96
CA PHE A 8 3.57 23.68 -17.17
C PHE A 8 2.15 23.92 -17.65
N THR A 9 1.77 23.19 -18.70
CA THR A 9 0.37 23.00 -19.11
C THR A 9 -0.18 21.78 -18.40
N ILE A 10 -1.34 21.91 -17.75
CA ILE A 10 -1.98 20.81 -17.03
C ILE A 10 -2.98 20.14 -17.96
N VAL A 11 -2.84 18.83 -18.11
CA VAL A 11 -3.79 17.97 -18.82
C VAL A 11 -4.52 17.11 -17.82
N SER A 12 -5.85 17.10 -17.85
CA SER A 12 -6.65 16.28 -16.93
C SER A 12 -8.00 15.88 -17.52
N THR A 13 -8.71 15.00 -16.83
CA THR A 13 -10.02 14.47 -17.23
C THR A 13 -10.94 14.30 -16.01
N GLY A 14 -12.25 14.31 -16.25
CA GLY A 14 -13.29 14.02 -15.26
C GLY A 14 -13.20 14.89 -14.00
N GLY A 15 -13.43 14.29 -12.83
CA GLY A 15 -13.49 15.00 -11.56
C GLY A 15 -12.20 15.75 -11.19
N THR A 16 -11.03 15.27 -11.61
CA THR A 16 -9.75 15.96 -11.36
C THR A 16 -9.68 17.29 -12.11
N ALA A 17 -10.11 17.31 -13.38
CA ALA A 17 -10.19 18.56 -14.15
C ALA A 17 -11.13 19.57 -13.47
N SER A 18 -12.33 19.13 -13.08
CA SER A 18 -13.30 20.00 -12.42
C SER A 18 -12.81 20.54 -11.08
N ALA A 19 -12.11 19.73 -10.28
CA ALA A 19 -11.55 20.17 -8.99
C ALA A 19 -10.45 21.23 -9.17
N LEU A 20 -9.60 21.08 -10.20
CA LEU A 20 -8.55 22.03 -10.55
C LEU A 20 -9.13 23.34 -11.09
N GLU A 21 -10.07 23.27 -12.02
CA GLU A 21 -10.79 24.42 -12.58
C GLU A 21 -11.50 25.22 -11.50
N SER A 22 -12.19 24.53 -10.57
CA SER A 22 -12.85 25.15 -9.40
C SER A 22 -11.87 25.88 -8.48
N SER A 23 -10.59 25.52 -8.53
CA SER A 23 -9.49 26.16 -7.80
C SER A 23 -8.79 27.25 -8.60
N GLY A 24 -9.32 27.64 -9.77
CA GLY A 24 -8.75 28.67 -10.65
C GLY A 24 -7.54 28.21 -11.46
N VAL A 25 -7.34 26.90 -11.61
CA VAL A 25 -6.24 26.33 -12.41
C VAL A 25 -6.75 26.05 -13.83
N PHE A 26 -6.07 26.57 -14.84
CA PHE A 26 -6.37 26.25 -16.23
C PHE A 26 -6.01 24.79 -16.54
N VAL A 27 -6.93 24.07 -17.18
CA VAL A 27 -6.78 22.65 -17.52
C VAL A 27 -7.11 22.46 -19.00
N THR A 28 -6.20 21.85 -19.74
CA THR A 28 -6.49 21.27 -21.06
C THR A 28 -7.14 19.92 -20.85
N LYS A 29 -8.33 19.71 -21.40
CA LYS A 29 -9.03 18.44 -21.26
C LYS A 29 -8.38 17.36 -22.10
N VAL A 30 -8.39 16.10 -21.63
CA VAL A 30 -7.82 14.97 -22.38
C VAL A 30 -8.47 14.82 -23.76
N GLU A 31 -9.76 15.11 -23.87
CA GLU A 31 -10.54 15.03 -25.11
C GLU A 31 -10.04 16.05 -26.17
N GLU A 32 -9.47 17.18 -25.74
CA GLU A 32 -8.85 18.16 -26.63
C GLU A 32 -7.55 17.64 -27.24
N LEU A 33 -6.83 16.77 -26.51
CA LEU A 33 -5.57 16.16 -26.99
C LEU A 33 -5.80 14.91 -27.82
N THR A 34 -6.82 14.12 -27.49
CA THR A 34 -7.11 12.89 -28.22
C THR A 34 -7.92 13.14 -29.48
N HIS A 35 -8.64 14.26 -29.56
CA HIS A 35 -9.66 14.52 -30.57
C HIS A 35 -10.69 13.39 -30.70
N PHE A 36 -10.91 12.67 -29.60
CA PHE A 36 -11.75 11.49 -29.55
C PHE A 36 -12.83 11.68 -28.46
N PRO A 37 -14.12 11.45 -28.79
CA PRO A 37 -15.20 11.67 -27.83
C PRO A 37 -15.15 10.64 -26.69
N GLU A 38 -15.74 11.01 -25.55
CA GLU A 38 -15.97 10.04 -24.48
C GLU A 38 -16.92 8.93 -24.96
N MET A 39 -16.56 7.68 -24.68
CA MET A 39 -17.37 6.49 -25.00
C MET A 39 -17.17 5.39 -23.97
N LEU A 40 -18.10 4.42 -23.94
CA LEU A 40 -18.07 3.28 -23.01
C LEU A 40 -17.95 3.73 -21.54
N ASP A 41 -18.73 4.75 -21.17
CA ASP A 41 -18.75 5.32 -19.81
C ASP A 41 -17.35 5.73 -19.30
N GLY A 42 -16.51 6.23 -20.21
CA GLY A 42 -15.17 6.73 -19.88
C GLY A 42 -14.09 5.64 -19.71
N ARG A 43 -14.40 4.36 -19.98
CA ARG A 43 -13.46 3.23 -19.82
C ARG A 43 -12.18 3.32 -20.67
N VAL A 44 -12.24 4.02 -21.80
CA VAL A 44 -11.14 4.08 -22.79
C VAL A 44 -10.54 5.46 -22.98
N LYS A 45 -10.93 6.45 -22.15
CA LYS A 45 -10.60 7.87 -22.34
C LYS A 45 -9.10 8.19 -22.47
N THR A 46 -8.25 7.49 -21.74
CA THR A 46 -6.79 7.72 -21.72
C THR A 46 -6.00 6.68 -22.49
N LEU A 47 -6.65 5.62 -22.99
CA LEU A 47 -6.02 4.55 -23.76
C LEU A 47 -5.81 4.97 -25.22
N HIS A 48 -5.07 6.05 -25.42
CA HIS A 48 -4.91 6.70 -26.73
C HIS A 48 -3.43 6.96 -27.07
N PRO A 49 -3.00 6.82 -28.35
CA PRO A 49 -1.64 7.11 -28.78
C PRO A 49 -1.17 8.53 -28.48
N ASN A 50 -2.04 9.54 -28.56
CA ASN A 50 -1.66 10.92 -28.21
C ASN A 50 -1.29 11.09 -26.73
N ILE A 51 -1.76 10.19 -25.86
CA ILE A 51 -1.38 10.16 -24.44
C ILE A 51 -0.14 9.28 -24.27
N HIS A 52 -0.23 8.01 -24.65
CA HIS A 52 0.84 7.04 -24.41
C HIS A 52 2.09 7.30 -25.25
N GLY A 53 1.95 7.82 -26.47
CA GLY A 53 3.06 8.26 -27.32
C GLY A 53 3.85 9.41 -26.68
N GLY A 54 3.13 10.42 -26.17
CA GLY A 54 3.74 11.54 -25.43
C GLY A 54 4.43 11.13 -24.13
N ILE A 55 3.97 10.05 -23.48
CA ILE A 55 4.59 9.50 -22.27
C ILE A 55 5.78 8.58 -22.59
N LEU A 56 5.67 7.73 -23.62
CA LEU A 56 6.64 6.66 -23.90
C LEU A 56 7.75 7.05 -24.88
N ALA A 57 7.61 8.16 -25.60
CA ALA A 57 8.65 8.62 -26.50
C ALA A 57 9.96 8.86 -25.75
N ARG A 58 11.02 8.22 -26.23
CA ARG A 58 12.36 8.41 -25.72
C ARG A 58 12.95 9.66 -26.33
N ARG A 59 13.26 10.64 -25.50
CA ARG A 59 13.74 11.96 -25.97
C ARG A 59 15.17 11.92 -26.48
N ASP A 60 15.91 10.87 -26.11
CA ASP A 60 17.26 10.58 -26.61
C ASP A 60 17.28 9.84 -27.96
N GLN A 61 16.12 9.56 -28.56
CA GLN A 61 16.01 8.89 -29.86
C GLN A 61 15.36 9.83 -30.89
N ALA A 62 16.14 10.32 -31.85
CA ALA A 62 15.67 11.27 -32.87
C ALA A 62 14.42 10.78 -33.62
N HIS A 63 14.38 9.50 -34.02
CA HIS A 63 13.24 8.92 -34.73
C HIS A 63 11.95 8.84 -33.88
N HIS A 64 12.03 8.83 -32.54
CA HIS A 64 10.84 8.94 -31.69
C HIS A 64 10.27 10.35 -31.72
N ILE A 65 11.13 11.38 -31.64
CA ILE A 65 10.70 12.78 -31.66
C ILE A 65 10.11 13.15 -33.02
N GLU A 66 10.76 12.74 -34.11
CA GLU A 66 10.23 12.92 -35.47
C GLU A 66 8.86 12.25 -35.63
N ALA A 67 8.67 11.04 -35.10
CA ALA A 67 7.38 10.37 -35.12
C ALA A 67 6.30 11.14 -34.34
N LEU A 68 6.63 11.76 -33.20
CA LEU A 68 5.71 12.61 -32.45
C LEU A 68 5.33 13.86 -33.25
N GLU A 69 6.32 14.56 -33.81
CA GLU A 69 6.13 15.77 -34.60
C GLU A 69 5.23 15.51 -35.83
N ASN A 70 5.49 14.44 -36.56
CA ASN A 70 4.71 14.03 -37.74
C ASN A 70 3.23 13.75 -37.43
N HIS A 71 2.91 13.41 -36.19
CA HIS A 71 1.54 13.12 -35.75
C HIS A 71 0.95 14.23 -34.85
N GLY A 72 1.67 15.34 -34.63
CA GLY A 72 1.23 16.44 -33.78
C GLY A 72 1.08 16.05 -32.30
N ILE A 73 1.88 15.10 -31.80
CA ILE A 73 1.78 14.59 -30.42
C ILE A 73 2.79 15.34 -29.52
N GLY A 74 2.29 15.95 -28.45
CA GLY A 74 3.12 16.58 -27.42
C GLY A 74 3.76 15.56 -26.46
N THR A 75 4.74 16.00 -25.67
CA THR A 75 5.37 15.16 -24.63
C THR A 75 4.84 15.50 -23.23
N PHE A 76 4.95 14.54 -22.31
CA PHE A 76 4.66 14.75 -20.88
C PHE A 76 5.95 14.69 -20.06
N ASP A 77 6.16 15.67 -19.19
CA ASP A 77 7.27 15.68 -18.23
C ASP A 77 6.92 15.03 -16.90
N VAL A 78 5.65 15.14 -16.50
CA VAL A 78 5.13 14.64 -15.21
C VAL A 78 3.79 13.96 -15.45
N VAL A 79 3.63 12.76 -14.88
CA VAL A 79 2.37 12.01 -14.86
C VAL A 79 2.00 11.78 -13.40
N VAL A 80 0.90 12.39 -12.98
CA VAL A 80 0.34 12.24 -11.62
C VAL A 80 -0.96 11.46 -11.72
N VAL A 81 -0.95 10.23 -11.23
CA VAL A 81 -2.10 9.32 -11.31
C VAL A 81 -2.21 8.53 -10.01
N ASN A 82 -3.33 8.70 -9.32
CA ASN A 82 -3.72 7.84 -8.21
C ASN A 82 -4.83 6.91 -8.70
N LEU A 83 -4.73 5.63 -8.35
CA LEU A 83 -5.75 4.64 -8.72
C LEU A 83 -7.01 4.83 -7.87
N TYR A 84 -8.15 4.40 -8.43
CA TYR A 84 -9.37 4.29 -7.65
C TYR A 84 -9.11 3.42 -6.41
N PRO A 85 -9.67 3.77 -5.23
CA PRO A 85 -9.44 3.03 -3.99
C PRO A 85 -10.19 1.68 -4.02
N PHE A 86 -9.78 0.78 -4.91
CA PHE A 86 -10.38 -0.54 -5.10
C PHE A 86 -10.30 -1.34 -3.81
N TYR A 87 -9.11 -1.34 -3.17
CA TYR A 87 -8.88 -1.96 -1.87
C TYR A 87 -9.94 -1.50 -0.85
N ASP A 88 -10.06 -0.19 -0.61
CA ASP A 88 -11.01 0.36 0.37
C ASP A 88 -12.47 0.08 -0.01
N THR A 89 -12.78 0.05 -1.30
CA THR A 89 -14.14 -0.20 -1.81
C THR A 89 -14.56 -1.63 -1.52
N VAL A 90 -13.71 -2.61 -1.85
CA VAL A 90 -14.03 -4.04 -1.66
C VAL A 90 -13.84 -4.49 -0.21
N SER A 91 -13.06 -3.76 0.58
CA SER A 91 -12.89 -3.98 2.01
C SER A 91 -13.92 -3.22 2.87
N SER A 92 -14.85 -2.49 2.26
CA SER A 92 -15.87 -1.72 2.99
C SER A 92 -16.82 -2.64 3.76
N SER A 93 -17.32 -2.16 4.90
CA SER A 93 -18.15 -2.95 5.82
C SER A 93 -19.47 -3.46 5.23
N THR A 94 -19.97 -2.81 4.18
CA THR A 94 -21.21 -3.20 3.49
C THR A 94 -20.96 -4.18 2.34
N GLY A 95 -19.70 -4.44 2.00
CA GLY A 95 -19.32 -5.14 0.78
C GLY A 95 -19.66 -4.35 -0.48
N VAL A 96 -19.28 -4.92 -1.63
CA VAL A 96 -19.64 -4.42 -2.97
C VAL A 96 -20.24 -5.58 -3.78
N SER A 97 -21.23 -5.31 -4.62
CA SER A 97 -21.70 -6.33 -5.57
C SER A 97 -20.61 -6.67 -6.58
N PHE A 98 -20.70 -7.86 -7.20
CA PHE A 98 -19.73 -8.29 -8.19
C PHE A 98 -19.61 -7.28 -9.34
N GLU A 99 -20.74 -6.85 -9.91
CA GLU A 99 -20.79 -5.92 -11.03
C GLU A 99 -20.14 -4.58 -10.66
N ASN A 100 -20.50 -4.03 -9.50
CA ASN A 100 -19.93 -2.77 -9.03
C ASN A 100 -18.43 -2.91 -8.72
N GLY A 101 -17.98 -4.05 -8.20
CA GLY A 101 -16.56 -4.32 -7.99
C GLY A 101 -15.79 -4.35 -9.32
N VAL A 102 -16.35 -5.00 -10.35
CA VAL A 102 -15.76 -5.02 -11.69
C VAL A 102 -15.68 -3.62 -12.30
N GLU A 103 -16.70 -2.77 -12.13
CA GLU A 103 -16.66 -1.37 -12.60
C GLU A 103 -15.57 -0.53 -11.92
N LYS A 104 -15.07 -0.92 -10.75
CA LYS A 104 -13.97 -0.23 -10.06
C LYS A 104 -12.58 -0.70 -10.46
N ILE A 105 -12.48 -1.68 -11.37
CA ILE A 105 -11.19 -2.12 -11.92
C ILE A 105 -10.72 -1.09 -12.96
N ASP A 106 -9.66 -0.37 -12.62
CA ASP A 106 -9.07 0.68 -13.44
C ASP A 106 -8.11 0.06 -14.46
N ILE A 107 -8.26 0.47 -15.72
CA ILE A 107 -7.42 0.04 -16.84
C ILE A 107 -6.47 1.18 -17.26
N GLY A 108 -7.02 2.38 -17.43
CA GLY A 108 -6.27 3.55 -17.91
C GLY A 108 -5.24 4.03 -16.90
N GLY A 109 -5.58 4.04 -15.61
CA GLY A 109 -4.68 4.43 -14.53
C GLY A 109 -3.40 3.59 -14.51
N PRO A 110 -3.48 2.25 -14.33
CA PRO A 110 -2.31 1.38 -14.33
C PRO A 110 -1.52 1.44 -15.64
N ALA A 111 -2.20 1.58 -16.79
CA ALA A 111 -1.53 1.73 -18.08
C ALA A 111 -0.66 3.00 -18.14
N MET A 112 -1.18 4.15 -17.71
CA MET A 112 -0.43 5.42 -17.68
C MET A 112 0.72 5.38 -16.66
N ILE A 113 0.47 4.84 -15.47
CA ILE A 113 1.49 4.68 -14.42
C ILE A 113 2.67 3.83 -14.93
N ARG A 114 2.37 2.66 -15.51
CA ARG A 114 3.40 1.76 -16.06
C ARG A 114 4.14 2.39 -17.23
N ALA A 115 3.45 3.13 -18.10
CA ALA A 115 4.06 3.83 -19.21
C ALA A 115 5.07 4.89 -18.74
N ALA A 116 4.67 5.73 -17.79
CA ALA A 116 5.53 6.77 -17.23
C ALA A 116 6.71 6.18 -16.44
N ALA A 117 6.46 5.15 -15.62
CA ALA A 117 7.51 4.44 -14.88
C ALA A 117 8.52 3.75 -15.80
N LYS A 118 8.06 3.15 -16.92
CA LYS A 118 8.95 2.60 -17.95
C LYS A 118 9.85 3.68 -18.54
N ASN A 119 9.31 4.86 -18.82
CA ASN A 119 10.04 5.99 -19.40
C ASN A 119 10.59 6.98 -18.35
N HIS A 120 10.93 6.50 -17.15
CA HIS A 120 11.32 7.33 -16.02
C HIS A 120 12.54 8.23 -16.27
N LYS A 121 13.36 7.90 -17.28
CA LYS A 121 14.46 8.76 -17.75
C LYS A 121 13.95 10.15 -18.15
N ASP A 122 12.82 10.20 -18.85
CA ASP A 122 12.26 11.41 -19.43
C ASP A 122 11.01 11.90 -18.68
N VAL A 123 10.28 11.01 -18.00
CA VAL A 123 8.99 11.31 -17.34
C VAL A 123 9.04 11.05 -15.84
N LEU A 124 8.58 11.99 -15.02
CA LEU A 124 8.38 11.78 -13.59
C LEU A 124 6.98 11.21 -13.34
N VAL A 125 6.89 10.04 -12.70
CA VAL A 125 5.62 9.43 -12.32
C VAL A 125 5.37 9.61 -10.84
N VAL A 126 4.17 10.06 -10.45
CA VAL A 126 3.77 10.19 -9.05
C VAL A 126 2.42 9.51 -8.83
N VAL A 127 2.37 8.64 -7.83
CA VAL A 127 1.20 7.82 -7.47
C VAL A 127 0.70 8.06 -6.04
N ASP A 128 1.39 8.92 -5.29
CA ASP A 128 1.13 9.21 -3.89
C ASP A 128 1.34 10.71 -3.64
N SER A 129 0.36 11.35 -3.01
CA SER A 129 0.40 12.79 -2.72
C SER A 129 1.48 13.17 -1.71
N ASN A 130 1.96 12.22 -0.90
CA ASN A 130 3.08 12.44 0.00
C ASN A 130 4.40 12.76 -0.72
N ASP A 131 4.51 12.43 -2.02
CA ASP A 131 5.69 12.73 -2.83
C ASP A 131 5.66 14.15 -3.43
N TYR A 132 4.54 14.87 -3.33
CA TYR A 132 4.41 16.21 -3.93
C TYR A 132 5.46 17.21 -3.43
N PRO A 133 5.80 17.30 -2.12
CA PRO A 133 6.85 18.20 -1.67
C PRO A 133 8.20 17.92 -2.33
N ALA A 134 8.64 16.65 -2.36
CA ALA A 134 9.90 16.24 -2.97
C ALA A 134 9.90 16.48 -4.49
N LEU A 135 8.78 16.21 -5.17
CA LEU A 135 8.61 16.54 -6.58
C LEU A 135 8.77 18.05 -6.84
N LEU A 136 8.12 18.90 -6.03
CA LEU A 136 8.19 20.35 -6.19
C LEU A 136 9.61 20.89 -5.96
N GLU A 137 10.34 20.33 -5.01
CA GLU A 137 11.77 20.64 -4.80
C GLU A 137 12.60 20.24 -6.02
N TYR A 138 12.41 19.02 -6.54
CA TYR A 138 13.07 18.53 -7.75
C TYR A 138 12.83 19.47 -8.95
N LEU A 139 11.57 19.87 -9.17
CA LEU A 139 11.19 20.76 -10.28
C LEU A 139 11.75 22.18 -10.15
N ARG A 140 12.02 22.67 -8.93
CA ARG A 140 12.65 23.99 -8.70
C ARG A 140 14.17 23.95 -8.83
N GLY A 141 14.80 22.84 -8.43
CA GLY A 141 16.25 22.72 -8.31
C GLY A 141 17.00 22.64 -9.65
N GLY A 142 16.32 22.30 -10.75
CA GLY A 142 16.91 22.31 -12.10
C GLY A 142 18.04 21.30 -12.35
N HIS A 143 18.28 20.37 -11.41
CA HIS A 143 19.30 19.32 -11.53
C HIS A 143 18.66 17.98 -11.88
N ASP A 144 19.27 17.24 -12.81
CA ASP A 144 18.86 15.88 -13.12
C ASP A 144 19.29 14.93 -11.98
N ASP A 145 18.33 14.25 -11.37
CA ASP A 145 18.58 13.19 -10.38
C ASP A 145 18.01 11.84 -10.87
N PRO A 146 18.84 11.02 -11.53
CA PRO A 146 18.43 9.69 -11.97
C PRO A 146 18.02 8.75 -10.83
N LYS A 147 18.50 8.96 -9.59
CA LYS A 147 18.10 8.14 -8.44
C LYS A 147 16.67 8.49 -8.03
N PHE A 148 16.32 9.77 -7.98
CA PHE A 148 14.96 10.22 -7.70
C PHE A 148 13.97 9.67 -8.73
N ARG A 149 14.27 9.80 -10.02
CA ARG A 149 13.47 9.23 -11.12
C ARG A 149 13.25 7.72 -10.97
N ARG A 150 14.32 6.96 -10.69
CA ARG A 150 14.22 5.50 -10.47
C ARG A 150 13.41 5.14 -9.23
N ALA A 151 13.52 5.92 -8.14
CA ALA A 151 12.75 5.70 -6.92
C ALA A 151 11.24 5.89 -7.18
N LEU A 152 10.86 6.95 -7.91
CA LEU A 152 9.49 7.16 -8.35
C LEU A 152 8.99 6.03 -9.26
N ALA A 153 9.81 5.58 -10.20
CA ALA A 153 9.46 4.46 -11.09
C ALA A 153 9.25 3.14 -10.32
N TRP A 154 10.13 2.84 -9.36
CA TRP A 154 9.97 1.68 -8.47
C TRP A 154 8.67 1.78 -7.68
N LYS A 155 8.38 2.94 -7.07
CA LYS A 155 7.16 3.17 -6.29
C LYS A 155 5.91 3.01 -7.15
N ALA A 156 5.94 3.50 -8.40
CA ALA A 156 4.86 3.36 -9.36
C ALA A 156 4.58 1.88 -9.73
N PHE A 157 5.61 1.09 -10.03
CA PHE A 157 5.43 -0.35 -10.29
C PHE A 157 4.96 -1.10 -9.05
N GLN A 158 5.47 -0.76 -7.86
CA GLN A 158 5.00 -1.34 -6.60
C GLN A 158 3.53 -1.02 -6.35
N HIS A 159 3.09 0.22 -6.60
CA HIS A 159 1.70 0.63 -6.46
C HIS A 159 0.76 -0.18 -7.36
N VAL A 160 1.15 -0.41 -8.63
CA VAL A 160 0.38 -1.24 -9.56
C VAL A 160 0.41 -2.72 -9.14
N ALA A 161 1.54 -3.25 -8.70
CA ALA A 161 1.63 -4.63 -8.23
C ALA A 161 0.73 -4.88 -7.01
N SER A 162 0.70 -3.94 -6.06
CA SER A 162 -0.19 -3.98 -4.91
C SER A 162 -1.66 -3.90 -5.32
N TYR A 163 -2.00 -3.06 -6.30
CA TYR A 163 -3.34 -2.94 -6.85
C TYR A 163 -3.81 -4.25 -7.50
N ASP A 164 -3.00 -4.81 -8.42
CA ASP A 164 -3.31 -6.04 -9.14
C ASP A 164 -3.42 -7.24 -8.18
N SER A 165 -2.63 -7.26 -7.10
CA SER A 165 -2.73 -8.27 -6.04
C SER A 165 -4.10 -8.24 -5.36
N ALA A 166 -4.60 -7.05 -5.01
CA ALA A 166 -5.91 -6.88 -4.40
C ALA A 166 -7.05 -7.27 -5.35
N VAL A 167 -6.96 -6.87 -6.63
CA VAL A 167 -7.93 -7.26 -7.67
C VAL A 167 -7.96 -8.77 -7.84
N SER A 168 -6.79 -9.41 -7.97
CA SER A 168 -6.68 -10.86 -8.13
C SER A 168 -7.23 -11.63 -6.94
N GLU A 169 -6.93 -11.17 -5.71
CA GLU A 169 -7.46 -11.80 -4.50
C GLU A 169 -8.98 -11.65 -4.40
N TRP A 170 -9.50 -10.45 -4.69
CA TRP A 170 -10.94 -10.20 -4.67
C TRP A 170 -11.67 -11.09 -5.67
N LEU A 171 -11.20 -11.15 -6.92
CA LEU A 171 -11.78 -12.00 -7.98
C LEU A 171 -11.79 -13.48 -7.59
N TRP A 172 -10.71 -13.99 -6.99
CA TRP A 172 -10.65 -15.36 -6.52
C TRP A 172 -11.74 -15.67 -5.49
N LYS A 173 -11.96 -14.75 -4.54
CA LYS A 173 -13.04 -14.89 -3.53
C LYS A 173 -14.44 -14.92 -4.14
N GLN A 174 -14.63 -14.39 -5.35
CA GLN A 174 -15.94 -14.41 -6.04
C GLN A 174 -16.28 -15.76 -6.68
N ASN A 175 -15.32 -16.69 -6.81
CA ASN A 175 -15.52 -18.00 -7.46
C ASN A 175 -16.32 -19.03 -6.63
N GLY A 176 -17.19 -18.58 -5.72
CA GLY A 176 -18.10 -19.46 -4.97
C GLY A 176 -17.43 -20.38 -3.94
N GLY A 177 -16.18 -20.10 -3.56
CA GLY A 177 -15.51 -20.79 -2.44
C GLY A 177 -15.15 -22.26 -2.69
N VAL A 178 -15.01 -22.67 -3.96
CA VAL A 178 -14.68 -24.06 -4.31
C VAL A 178 -13.35 -24.51 -3.71
N ASP A 179 -12.35 -23.63 -3.69
CA ASP A 179 -11.03 -23.89 -3.13
C ASP A 179 -10.60 -22.79 -2.16
N LYS A 180 -10.23 -23.19 -0.93
CA LYS A 180 -9.76 -22.28 0.13
C LYS A 180 -8.46 -21.55 -0.23
N PHE A 181 -7.60 -22.21 -1.01
CA PHE A 181 -6.28 -21.69 -1.39
C PHE A 181 -6.21 -21.53 -2.90
N PRO A 182 -5.83 -20.34 -3.42
CA PRO A 182 -5.68 -20.15 -4.85
C PRO A 182 -4.48 -20.94 -5.40
N PRO A 183 -4.53 -21.37 -6.67
CA PRO A 183 -3.39 -22.03 -7.32
C PRO A 183 -2.16 -21.12 -7.47
N SER A 184 -2.35 -19.79 -7.39
CA SER A 184 -1.29 -18.79 -7.35
C SER A 184 -1.65 -17.69 -6.36
N LEU A 185 -0.70 -17.27 -5.52
CA LEU A 185 -0.89 -16.26 -4.48
C LEU A 185 0.18 -15.18 -4.59
N THR A 186 -0.25 -13.91 -4.62
CA THR A 186 0.64 -12.76 -4.50
C THR A 186 0.39 -12.08 -3.16
N ILE A 187 1.45 -11.95 -2.35
CA ILE A 187 1.36 -11.35 -1.01
C ILE A 187 1.91 -9.93 -1.06
N ASN A 188 1.07 -8.96 -0.75
CA ASN A 188 1.43 -7.55 -0.75
C ASN A 188 1.94 -7.15 0.64
N LEU A 189 3.25 -7.01 0.79
CA LEU A 189 3.88 -6.64 2.06
C LEU A 189 4.34 -5.19 2.06
N SER A 190 4.05 -4.48 3.16
CA SER A 190 4.51 -3.11 3.38
C SER A 190 5.45 -3.05 4.58
N ARG A 191 6.64 -2.46 4.42
CA ARG A 191 7.61 -2.37 5.52
C ARG A 191 7.12 -1.37 6.57
N LYS A 192 6.94 -1.82 7.81
CA LYS A 192 6.58 -0.96 8.97
C LYS A 192 7.83 -0.39 9.61
N SER A 193 8.89 -1.19 9.76
CA SER A 193 10.16 -0.74 10.33
C SER A 193 11.32 -1.66 9.92
N GLU A 194 12.55 -1.14 9.99
CA GLU A 194 13.74 -1.98 10.09
C GLU A 194 13.91 -2.42 11.55
N LEU A 195 14.46 -3.62 11.76
CA LEU A 195 14.72 -4.14 13.09
C LEU A 195 16.22 -4.05 13.37
N ARG A 196 16.56 -3.88 14.65
CA ARG A 196 17.96 -3.78 15.10
C ARG A 196 18.83 -4.94 14.62
N TYR A 197 18.27 -6.14 14.62
CA TYR A 197 18.83 -7.38 14.10
C TYR A 197 17.70 -8.42 13.99
N GLY A 198 17.99 -9.58 13.40
CA GLY A 198 17.09 -10.74 13.33
C GLY A 198 16.99 -11.49 14.65
N GLU A 199 16.98 -12.82 14.60
CA GLU A 199 16.95 -13.63 15.81
C GLU A 199 18.24 -13.46 16.64
N ASN A 200 19.38 -13.26 15.96
CA ASN A 200 20.70 -13.04 16.53
C ASN A 200 21.35 -11.74 16.03
N PRO A 201 22.26 -11.11 16.80
CA PRO A 201 22.84 -9.79 16.48
C PRO A 201 23.53 -9.64 15.12
N HIS A 202 24.01 -10.74 14.54
CA HIS A 202 24.71 -10.72 13.25
C HIS A 202 23.75 -10.79 12.04
N GLN A 203 22.46 -11.00 12.27
CA GLN A 203 21.43 -11.12 11.23
C GLN A 203 20.73 -9.78 11.04
N LYS A 204 20.45 -9.39 9.79
CA LYS A 204 19.60 -8.23 9.48
C LYS A 204 18.13 -8.65 9.46
N ALA A 205 17.23 -7.75 9.85
CA ALA A 205 15.80 -8.00 9.76
C ALA A 205 14.99 -6.71 9.56
N ALA A 206 13.77 -6.88 9.07
CA ALA A 206 12.78 -5.82 8.93
C ALA A 206 11.39 -6.40 9.18
N PHE A 207 10.49 -5.56 9.69
CA PHE A 207 9.11 -5.93 9.98
C PHE A 207 8.18 -5.43 8.88
N TYR A 208 7.41 -6.35 8.32
CA TYR A 208 6.45 -6.09 7.25
C TYR A 208 5.04 -6.40 7.72
N VAL A 209 4.08 -5.65 7.20
CA VAL A 209 2.64 -5.84 7.42
C VAL A 209 2.03 -6.32 6.11
N ASP A 210 1.25 -7.40 6.18
CA ASP A 210 0.45 -7.88 5.06
C ASP A 210 -0.73 -6.94 4.79
N LYS A 211 -0.89 -6.60 3.52
CA LYS A 211 -1.92 -5.72 2.96
C LYS A 211 -2.86 -6.48 2.05
N SER A 212 -2.94 -7.79 2.14
CA SER A 212 -3.97 -8.60 1.49
C SER A 212 -5.37 -8.24 2.03
N LEU A 213 -6.41 -8.53 1.25
CA LEU A 213 -7.81 -8.34 1.65
C LEU A 213 -8.22 -9.34 2.73
N ALA A 214 -7.54 -10.48 2.83
CA ALA A 214 -7.77 -11.51 3.86
C ALA A 214 -7.41 -11.00 5.25
N GLU A 215 -6.46 -10.09 5.36
CA GLU A 215 -5.98 -9.52 6.63
C GLU A 215 -6.77 -8.27 7.07
N VAL A 216 -7.76 -7.83 6.29
CA VAL A 216 -8.65 -6.72 6.66
C VAL A 216 -9.40 -7.10 7.94
N ASN A 217 -9.20 -6.32 9.00
CA ASN A 217 -9.77 -6.52 10.33
C ASN A 217 -9.40 -7.86 11.01
N ALA A 218 -8.38 -8.58 10.53
CA ALA A 218 -7.91 -9.82 11.15
C ALA A 218 -7.26 -9.58 12.54
N GLY A 219 -6.73 -8.37 12.77
CA GLY A 219 -6.09 -8.00 14.03
C GLY A 219 -4.65 -8.52 14.14
N GLY A 220 -4.23 -8.91 15.34
CA GLY A 220 -2.93 -9.53 15.59
C GLY A 220 -1.75 -8.58 15.79
N ILE A 221 -0.58 -9.16 16.03
CA ILE A 221 0.62 -8.42 16.44
C ILE A 221 1.13 -7.44 15.36
N ALA A 222 0.91 -7.74 14.08
CA ALA A 222 1.33 -6.86 12.99
C ALA A 222 0.63 -5.50 12.98
N THR A 223 -0.64 -5.48 13.39
CA THR A 223 -1.46 -4.28 13.48
C THR A 223 -1.49 -3.65 14.87
N ALA A 224 -0.80 -4.26 15.85
CA ALA A 224 -0.74 -3.77 17.22
C ALA A 224 -0.12 -2.36 17.33
N ILE A 225 -0.63 -1.62 18.32
CA ILE A 225 -0.16 -0.28 18.71
C ILE A 225 0.79 -0.43 19.91
N GLN A 226 2.01 0.10 19.76
CA GLN A 226 2.95 0.15 20.88
C GLN A 226 2.70 1.42 21.69
N HIS A 227 2.14 1.28 22.89
CA HIS A 227 1.84 2.42 23.77
C HIS A 227 3.05 2.92 24.59
N HIS A 228 4.01 2.04 24.87
CA HIS A 228 5.20 2.37 25.66
C HIS A 228 6.39 1.43 25.36
N GLY A 229 7.54 1.72 25.96
CA GLY A 229 8.74 0.88 25.90
C GLY A 229 9.66 1.19 24.73
N LYS A 230 10.80 0.48 24.68
CA LYS A 230 11.75 0.51 23.56
C LYS A 230 11.15 -0.17 22.33
N GLU A 231 11.73 0.09 21.16
CA GLU A 231 11.38 -0.62 19.92
C GLU A 231 11.40 -2.15 20.10
N MET A 232 10.42 -2.81 19.48
CA MET A 232 10.32 -4.27 19.47
C MET A 232 11.49 -4.90 18.70
N SER A 233 12.09 -5.93 19.29
CA SER A 233 13.06 -6.78 18.57
C SER A 233 12.36 -7.88 17.76
N PHE A 234 13.09 -8.54 16.87
CA PHE A 234 12.60 -9.70 16.11
C PHE A 234 11.99 -10.78 17.02
N ASN A 235 12.71 -11.18 18.07
CA ASN A 235 12.22 -12.18 19.02
C ASN A 235 11.03 -11.67 19.85
N ASN A 236 10.92 -10.36 20.08
CA ASN A 236 9.74 -9.83 20.75
C ASN A 236 8.49 -9.95 19.88
N TYR A 237 8.60 -9.78 18.56
CA TYR A 237 7.48 -10.03 17.66
C TYR A 237 7.09 -11.51 17.65
N LEU A 238 8.05 -12.42 17.59
CA LEU A 238 7.78 -13.87 17.63
C LEU A 238 7.11 -14.31 18.94
N ASP A 239 7.66 -13.88 20.08
CA ASP A 239 7.13 -14.24 21.40
C ASP A 239 5.75 -13.59 21.64
N ALA A 240 5.52 -12.36 21.15
CA ALA A 240 4.23 -11.70 21.25
C ALA A 240 3.18 -12.40 20.40
N ASP A 241 3.53 -12.84 19.20
CA ASP A 241 2.61 -13.57 18.32
C ASP A 241 2.25 -14.95 18.91
N ALA A 242 3.23 -15.67 19.43
CA ALA A 242 3.01 -16.93 20.14
C ALA A 242 2.12 -16.75 21.38
N ALA A 243 2.38 -15.71 22.19
CA ALA A 243 1.58 -15.42 23.38
C ALA A 243 0.15 -15.02 23.04
N TRP A 244 -0.03 -14.18 22.01
CA TRP A 244 -1.33 -13.72 21.54
C TRP A 244 -2.18 -14.88 20.99
N ASN A 245 -1.64 -15.66 20.06
CA ASN A 245 -2.34 -16.81 19.51
C ASN A 245 -2.73 -17.81 20.60
N CYS A 246 -1.82 -18.09 21.53
CA CYS A 246 -2.10 -19.00 22.64
C CYS A 246 -3.22 -18.47 23.56
N VAL A 247 -3.22 -17.18 23.92
CA VAL A 247 -4.25 -16.65 24.83
C VAL A 247 -5.62 -16.56 24.17
N CYS A 248 -5.67 -16.37 22.84
CA CYS A 248 -6.91 -16.33 22.06
C CYS A 248 -7.64 -17.68 21.96
N ASP A 249 -6.97 -18.81 22.22
CA ASP A 249 -7.61 -20.15 22.25
C ASP A 249 -8.53 -20.34 23.48
N PHE A 250 -8.49 -19.43 24.45
CA PHE A 250 -9.26 -19.52 25.68
C PHE A 250 -10.44 -18.53 25.69
N SER A 251 -11.60 -19.01 26.15
CA SER A 251 -12.80 -18.19 26.32
C SER A 251 -12.94 -17.55 27.70
N LYS A 252 -12.31 -18.13 28.73
CA LYS A 252 -12.26 -17.59 30.10
C LYS A 252 -11.16 -16.53 30.21
N PRO A 253 -11.23 -15.56 31.14
CA PRO A 253 -10.11 -14.65 31.36
C PRO A 253 -8.84 -15.45 31.68
N THR A 254 -7.82 -15.23 30.86
CA THR A 254 -6.61 -16.07 30.80
C THR A 254 -5.38 -15.20 30.64
N CYS A 255 -4.32 -15.61 31.34
CA CYS A 255 -2.98 -15.07 31.17
C CYS A 255 -2.07 -16.17 30.61
N VAL A 256 -1.27 -15.80 29.61
CA VAL A 256 -0.21 -16.65 29.03
C VAL A 256 1.13 -15.92 29.19
N VAL A 257 2.17 -16.64 29.59
CA VAL A 257 3.56 -16.16 29.64
C VAL A 257 4.41 -17.01 28.70
N VAL A 258 5.02 -16.38 27.69
CA VAL A 258 5.87 -17.02 26.68
C VAL A 258 7.31 -16.56 26.81
N LYS A 259 8.24 -17.46 26.53
CA LYS A 259 9.65 -17.13 26.33
C LYS A 259 10.24 -18.01 25.25
N HIS A 260 10.90 -17.42 24.25
CA HIS A 260 11.45 -18.14 23.10
C HIS A 260 10.41 -19.05 22.46
N THR A 261 9.25 -18.48 22.13
CA THR A 261 8.07 -19.09 21.51
C THR A 261 7.43 -20.25 22.28
N ASN A 262 7.89 -20.53 23.50
CA ASN A 262 7.37 -21.59 24.36
C ASN A 262 6.57 -21.01 25.53
N PRO A 263 5.33 -21.47 25.79
CA PRO A 263 4.59 -21.12 27.00
C PRO A 263 5.28 -21.68 28.24
N CYS A 264 5.74 -20.79 29.13
CA CYS A 264 6.26 -21.18 30.43
C CYS A 264 5.19 -21.16 31.54
N GLY A 265 4.04 -20.53 31.25
CA GLY A 265 2.90 -20.55 32.16
C GLY A 265 1.61 -20.12 31.49
N VAL A 266 0.51 -20.80 31.83
CA VAL A 266 -0.85 -20.50 31.37
C VAL A 266 -1.81 -20.69 32.54
N ALA A 267 -2.70 -19.74 32.77
CA ALA A 267 -3.75 -19.89 33.77
C ALA A 267 -5.01 -19.12 33.39
N SER A 268 -6.16 -19.76 33.60
CA SER A 268 -7.48 -19.13 33.47
C SER A 268 -8.16 -19.00 34.84
N ARG A 269 -8.65 -17.81 35.17
CA ARG A 269 -9.38 -17.49 36.41
C ARG A 269 -10.41 -16.41 36.13
N ASN A 270 -11.42 -16.29 36.99
CA ASN A 270 -12.37 -15.17 36.89
C ASN A 270 -11.71 -13.84 37.25
N ASP A 271 -10.74 -13.86 38.17
CA ASP A 271 -9.86 -12.74 38.49
C ASP A 271 -8.59 -12.81 37.63
N ILE A 272 -8.37 -11.81 36.77
CA ILE A 272 -7.21 -11.76 35.86
C ILE A 272 -5.88 -11.59 36.61
N ILE A 273 -5.91 -10.98 37.80
CA ILE A 273 -4.73 -10.83 38.65
C ILE A 273 -4.32 -12.20 39.21
N GLU A 274 -5.30 -13.01 39.64
CA GLU A 274 -5.06 -14.39 40.05
C GLU A 274 -4.50 -15.23 38.89
N ALA A 275 -5.08 -15.10 37.68
CA ALA A 275 -4.57 -15.76 36.48
C ALA A 275 -3.11 -15.39 36.21
N TYR A 276 -2.76 -14.10 36.24
CA TYR A 276 -1.38 -13.65 36.06
C TYR A 276 -0.42 -14.28 37.08
N ARG A 277 -0.77 -14.19 38.37
CA ARG A 277 0.07 -14.74 39.47
C ARG A 277 0.28 -16.24 39.30
N LEU A 278 -0.75 -16.98 38.91
CA LEU A 278 -0.65 -18.43 38.71
C LEU A 278 0.14 -18.79 37.44
N ALA A 279 -0.02 -18.04 36.35
CA ALA A 279 0.77 -18.24 35.14
C ALA A 279 2.26 -18.04 35.42
N VAL A 280 2.65 -16.96 36.12
CA VAL A 280 4.05 -16.73 36.52
C VAL A 280 4.56 -17.80 37.49
N LYS A 281 3.71 -18.29 38.40
CA LYS A 281 4.09 -19.32 39.39
C LYS A 281 4.35 -20.70 38.76
N ALA A 282 3.85 -20.97 37.55
CA ALA A 282 4.07 -22.23 36.87
C ALA A 282 5.57 -22.51 36.65
N ASP A 283 6.30 -21.52 36.14
CA ASP A 283 7.76 -21.51 36.08
C ASP A 283 8.29 -20.08 36.22
N PRO A 284 8.57 -19.62 37.46
CA PRO A 284 8.99 -18.24 37.70
C PRO A 284 10.39 -17.93 37.14
N VAL A 285 11.24 -18.95 36.98
CA VAL A 285 12.59 -18.77 36.43
C VAL A 285 12.50 -18.50 34.93
N SER A 286 11.69 -19.27 34.21
CA SER A 286 11.45 -19.03 32.79
C SER A 286 10.62 -17.78 32.55
N ALA A 287 9.64 -17.46 33.40
CA ALA A 287 8.83 -16.24 33.26
C ALA A 287 9.66 -14.94 33.32
N PHE A 288 10.83 -14.96 33.96
CA PHE A 288 11.73 -13.80 33.99
C PHE A 288 12.18 -13.40 32.57
N GLY A 289 11.79 -12.19 32.15
CA GLY A 289 12.06 -11.65 30.81
C GLY A 289 11.14 -12.21 29.71
N GLY A 290 10.08 -12.93 30.07
CA GLY A 290 9.07 -13.42 29.14
C GLY A 290 8.08 -12.34 28.68
N ILE A 291 7.29 -12.67 27.67
CA ILE A 291 6.18 -11.86 27.17
C ILE A 291 4.88 -12.37 27.77
N VAL A 292 4.06 -11.43 28.25
CA VAL A 292 2.78 -11.71 28.90
C VAL A 292 1.65 -11.28 27.97
N ALA A 293 0.66 -12.14 27.78
CA ALA A 293 -0.56 -11.84 27.02
C ALA A 293 -1.81 -12.16 27.83
N PHE A 294 -2.85 -11.36 27.61
CA PHE A 294 -4.17 -11.46 28.23
C PHE A 294 -5.24 -11.44 27.13
N ASN A 295 -6.30 -12.24 27.28
CA ASN A 295 -7.48 -12.22 26.38
C ASN A 295 -8.61 -11.31 26.87
N VAL A 296 -8.34 -10.49 27.88
CA VAL A 296 -9.24 -9.47 28.42
C VAL A 296 -8.47 -8.16 28.58
N GLU A 297 -9.20 -7.05 28.71
CA GLU A 297 -8.61 -5.74 28.97
C GLU A 297 -7.84 -5.76 30.31
N VAL A 298 -6.67 -5.10 30.33
CA VAL A 298 -5.84 -4.93 31.52
C VAL A 298 -6.06 -3.51 32.05
N ASP A 299 -6.58 -3.40 33.28
CA ASP A 299 -6.87 -2.15 33.95
C ASP A 299 -6.04 -1.96 35.24
N GLU A 300 -6.26 -0.84 35.93
CA GLU A 300 -5.65 -0.60 37.23
C GLU A 300 -6.24 -1.52 38.30
N VAL A 301 -5.38 -1.98 39.22
CA VAL A 301 -5.85 -2.75 40.38
C VAL A 301 -6.63 -1.81 41.30
N ARG A 302 -7.94 -2.07 41.46
CA ARG A 302 -8.77 -1.41 42.48
C ARG A 302 -8.52 -1.95 43.87
#